data_AF-A0A0L6WLF7-F1
#
_entry.id   AF-A0A0L6WLF7-F1
#
_cell.length_a   1.000
_cell.length_b   1.000
_cell.length_c   1.000
_cell.angle_alpha   90.00
_cell.angle_beta   90.00
_cell.angle_gamma   90.00
#
_symmetry.space_group_name_H-M   'P 1'
#
loop_
_entity.id
_entity.type
_entity.pdbx_description
1 polymer ?
#
loop_
_entity_poly.entity_id
_entity_poly.type
_entity_poly.pdbx_seq_one_letter_code
_entity_poly.pdbx_strand_id
1 'polypeptide(L)'
;MPQALSHVYYNLLTAEDTREIDKVFRELMSADPVIHNQTLNTCGRTITISESMSKIAKFGFNKLCSQPLSAADYLEVMKKFGMIFMLDVPKMGLDSKDKARRFIMFIDGLWYFFV
;
A
#
# COMPACT_ATOMS: atom_id res chain seq x y z
N MET A 1 0.05 -23.56 15.52
CA MET A 1 -0.57 -22.22 15.35
C MET A 1 0.56 -21.20 15.43
N PRO A 2 0.91 -20.44 14.38
CA PRO A 2 1.93 -19.42 14.52
C PRO A 2 1.31 -18.20 15.21
N GLN A 3 2.03 -17.71 16.22
CA GLN A 3 1.65 -16.62 17.11
C GLN A 3 2.11 -15.27 16.57
N ALA A 4 1.23 -14.27 16.74
CA ALA A 4 1.48 -12.83 16.93
C ALA A 4 2.40 -12.08 15.93
N LEU A 5 1.79 -11.40 14.96
CA LEU A 5 2.31 -10.12 14.44
C LEU A 5 1.47 -8.99 15.03
N SER A 6 1.89 -8.45 16.17
CA SER A 6 1.12 -7.49 16.98
C SER A 6 1.49 -6.01 16.75
N HIS A 7 2.03 -5.66 15.59
CA HIS A 7 2.18 -4.26 15.16
C HIS A 7 1.64 -4.07 13.74
N VAL A 8 0.35 -3.77 13.65
CA VAL A 8 -0.39 -3.57 12.37
C VAL A 8 -0.28 -2.12 11.88
N TYR A 9 0.03 -1.17 12.77
CA TYR A 9 0.18 0.24 12.44
C TYR A 9 1.37 0.86 13.18
N TYR A 10 2.13 1.68 12.45
CA TYR A 10 3.24 2.48 12.98
C TYR A 10 2.88 3.96 12.87
N ASN A 11 3.18 4.73 13.91
CA ASN A 11 2.99 6.17 13.90
C ASN A 11 4.28 6.82 13.41
N LEU A 12 4.31 7.38 12.20
CA LEU A 12 5.50 7.92 11.52
C LEU A 12 6.08 9.21 12.14
N LEU A 13 5.96 9.39 13.46
CA LEU A 13 6.45 10.58 14.16
C LEU A 13 7.98 10.58 14.35
N THR A 14 8.66 9.44 14.17
CA THR A 14 10.12 9.36 14.35
C THR A 14 10.81 8.58 13.22
N ALA A 15 12.07 8.92 12.95
CA ALA A 15 12.89 8.23 11.95
C ALA A 15 13.19 6.76 12.30
N GLU A 16 13.00 6.37 13.56
CA GLU A 16 13.09 4.99 14.04
C GLU A 16 11.96 4.13 13.47
N ASP A 17 10.73 4.66 13.44
CA ASP A 17 9.55 3.95 12.94
C ASP A 17 9.68 3.61 11.44
N THR A 18 10.25 4.52 10.66
CA THR A 18 10.52 4.30 9.23
C THR A 18 11.55 3.18 9.02
N ARG A 19 12.58 3.11 9.89
CA ARG A 19 13.60 2.05 9.83
C ARG A 19 13.02 0.69 10.21
N GLU A 20 12.14 0.64 11.20
CA GLU A 20 11.47 -0.60 11.59
C GLU A 20 10.51 -1.08 10.49
N ILE A 21 9.77 -0.19 9.82
CA ILE A 21 8.95 -0.57 8.65
C ILE A 21 9.85 -1.12 7.54
N ASP A 22 10.94 -0.43 7.20
CA ASP A 22 11.86 -0.90 6.16
C ASP A 22 12.54 -2.22 6.55
N LYS A 23 12.81 -2.45 7.84
CA LYS A 23 13.35 -3.70 8.36
C LYS A 23 12.34 -4.84 8.24
N VAL A 24 11.11 -4.65 8.72
CA VAL A 24 10.02 -5.62 8.58
C VAL A 24 9.74 -5.91 7.11
N PHE A 25 9.75 -4.87 6.27
CA PHE A 25 9.66 -5.02 4.83
C PHE A 25 10.79 -5.93 4.35
N ARG A 26 12.07 -5.62 4.61
CA ARG A 26 13.21 -6.47 4.21
C ARG A 26 13.14 -7.90 4.75
N GLU A 27 12.65 -8.11 5.98
CA GLU A 27 12.52 -9.44 6.58
C GLU A 27 11.42 -10.28 5.91
N LEU A 28 10.29 -9.67 5.55
CA LEU A 28 9.23 -10.31 4.79
C LEU A 28 9.60 -10.54 3.32
N MET A 29 10.58 -9.79 2.84
CA MET A 29 11.04 -9.81 1.46
C MET A 29 12.10 -10.93 1.32
N SER A 30 11.63 -12.18 1.26
CA SER A 30 12.48 -13.36 1.09
C SER A 30 13.26 -13.31 -0.23
N ALA A 31 14.58 -13.09 -0.17
CA ALA A 31 15.64 -13.29 -1.19
C ALA A 31 15.43 -12.76 -2.64
N ASP A 32 14.24 -12.32 -3.01
CA ASP A 32 13.88 -11.83 -4.32
C ASP A 32 14.39 -10.38 -4.50
N PRO A 33 14.75 -9.98 -5.72
CA PRO A 33 15.23 -8.63 -5.98
C PRO A 33 14.10 -7.59 -5.89
N VAL A 34 14.36 -6.48 -5.20
CA VAL A 34 13.43 -5.34 -5.14
C VAL A 34 13.37 -4.62 -6.49
N ILE A 35 12.16 -4.49 -7.03
CA ILE A 35 11.87 -3.73 -8.25
C ILE A 35 11.43 -2.32 -7.85
N HIS A 36 12.10 -1.32 -8.40
CA HIS A 36 11.78 0.09 -8.14
C HIS A 36 10.98 0.68 -9.30
N ASN A 37 10.05 1.59 -9.00
CA ASN A 37 9.23 2.31 -9.98
C ASN A 37 8.48 1.39 -10.97
N GLN A 38 8.05 0.21 -10.50
CA GLN A 38 7.28 -0.71 -11.34
C GLN A 38 5.97 -0.05 -11.76
N THR A 39 5.59 -0.16 -13.02
CA THR A 39 4.29 0.31 -13.51
C THR A 39 3.28 -0.83 -13.54
N LEU A 40 2.05 -0.54 -13.13
CA LEU A 40 0.88 -1.39 -13.33
C LEU A 40 -0.10 -0.67 -14.23
N ASN A 41 -0.40 -1.27 -15.38
CA ASN A 41 -1.43 -0.78 -16.26
C ASN A 41 -2.78 -1.35 -15.82
N THR A 42 -3.74 -0.45 -15.69
CA THR A 42 -5.14 -0.72 -15.38
C THR A 42 -5.99 -0.30 -16.58
N CYS A 43 -7.31 -0.41 -16.51
CA CYS A 43 -8.20 -0.01 -17.61
C CYS A 43 -8.16 1.52 -17.85
N GLY A 44 -7.16 1.95 -18.63
CA GLY A 44 -6.96 3.35 -19.06
C GLY A 44 -6.06 4.19 -18.15
N ARG A 45 -5.43 3.63 -17.12
CA ARG A 45 -4.51 4.35 -16.23
C ARG A 45 -3.25 3.55 -15.93
N THR A 46 -2.15 4.25 -15.67
CA THR A 46 -0.89 3.64 -15.22
C THR A 46 -0.62 4.06 -13.78
N ILE A 47 -0.45 3.07 -12.91
CA ILE A 47 -0.11 3.26 -11.50
C ILE A 47 1.38 2.97 -11.34
N THR A 48 2.11 3.92 -10.76
CA THR A 48 3.52 3.72 -10.38
C THR A 48 3.60 3.17 -8.96
N ILE A 49 4.23 2.00 -8.81
CA ILE A 49 4.57 1.38 -7.54
C ILE A 49 6.00 1.78 -7.19
N SER A 50 6.22 2.29 -5.97
CA SER A 50 7.53 2.85 -5.59
C SER A 50 8.56 1.74 -5.45
N GLU A 51 8.21 0.71 -4.68
CA GLU A 51 9.01 -0.50 -4.50
C GLU A 51 8.06 -1.70 -4.50
N SER A 52 8.42 -2.77 -5.19
CA SER A 52 7.69 -4.04 -5.18
C SER A 52 8.63 -5.23 -5.29
N MET A 53 8.17 -6.38 -4.82
CA MET A 53 8.87 -7.63 -4.96
C MET A 53 7.87 -8.78 -4.85
N SER A 54 7.93 -9.72 -5.80
CA SER A 54 7.02 -10.86 -5.84
C SER A 54 5.55 -10.42 -5.68
N LYS A 55 4.91 -10.73 -4.54
CA LYS A 55 3.53 -10.39 -4.19
C LYS A 55 3.38 -9.24 -3.18
N ILE A 56 4.45 -8.53 -2.86
CA ILE A 56 4.46 -7.42 -1.90
C ILE A 56 4.70 -6.09 -2.66
N ALA A 57 3.96 -5.04 -2.30
CA ALA A 57 4.17 -3.70 -2.83
C ALA A 57 4.21 -2.64 -1.72
N LYS A 58 5.05 -1.62 -1.91
CA LYS A 58 5.16 -0.44 -1.06
C LYS A 58 4.71 0.80 -1.83
N PHE A 59 3.72 1.49 -1.29
CA PHE A 59 3.14 2.71 -1.86
C PHE A 59 3.23 3.86 -0.86
N GLY A 60 3.57 5.06 -1.35
CA GLY A 60 3.25 6.27 -0.61
C GLY A 60 1.76 6.62 -0.79
N PHE A 61 1.10 7.04 0.28
CA PHE A 61 -0.34 7.35 0.28
C PHE A 61 -0.76 8.27 -0.87
N ASN A 62 0.01 9.34 -1.12
CA ASN A 62 -0.33 10.28 -2.18
C ASN A 62 -0.23 9.68 -3.59
N LYS A 63 0.64 8.69 -3.82
CA LYS A 63 0.78 8.04 -5.13
C LYS A 63 -0.44 7.19 -5.48
N LEU A 64 -1.17 6.70 -4.49
CA LEU A 64 -2.32 5.81 -4.68
C LEU A 64 -3.67 6.49 -4.41
N CYS A 65 -3.80 7.28 -3.35
CA CYS A 65 -5.06 7.90 -2.93
C CYS A 65 -5.24 9.36 -3.40
N SER A 66 -4.19 10.05 -3.85
CA SER A 66 -4.35 11.39 -4.45
C SER A 66 -4.56 11.35 -5.97
N GLN A 67 -4.41 10.18 -6.60
CA GLN A 67 -4.69 9.97 -8.02
C GLN A 67 -6.19 9.73 -8.26
N PRO A 68 -6.73 10.08 -9.44
CA PRO A 68 -8.13 9.83 -9.80
C PRO A 68 -8.35 8.36 -10.20
N LEU A 69 -8.07 7.45 -9.27
CA LEU A 69 -8.26 6.01 -9.45
C LEU A 69 -9.70 5.58 -9.11
N SER A 70 -10.16 4.58 -9.83
CA SER A 70 -11.45 3.90 -9.65
C SER A 70 -11.31 2.66 -8.76
N ALA A 71 -12.45 2.11 -8.31
CA ALA A 71 -12.45 0.84 -7.58
C ALA A 71 -11.80 -0.31 -8.38
N ALA A 72 -12.01 -0.35 -9.71
CA ALA A 72 -11.40 -1.35 -10.58
C ALA A 72 -9.87 -1.26 -10.57
N ASP A 73 -9.32 -0.05 -10.52
CA ASP A 73 -7.87 0.16 -10.48
C ASP A 73 -7.27 -0.37 -9.18
N TYR A 74 -7.95 -0.18 -8.05
CA TYR A 74 -7.54 -0.75 -6.77
C TYR A 74 -7.60 -2.28 -6.78
N LEU A 75 -8.62 -2.87 -7.39
CA LEU A 75 -8.72 -4.33 -7.54
C LEU A 75 -7.56 -4.91 -8.37
N GLU A 76 -7.12 -4.23 -9.43
CA GLU A 76 -5.94 -4.68 -10.20
C GLU A 76 -4.66 -4.65 -9.36
N VAL A 77 -4.51 -3.66 -8.48
CA VAL A 77 -3.40 -3.63 -7.50
C VAL A 77 -3.49 -4.84 -6.57
N MET A 78 -4.67 -5.16 -6.03
CA MET A 78 -4.87 -6.31 -5.13
C MET A 78 -4.66 -7.66 -5.80
N LYS A 79 -5.09 -7.82 -7.05
CA LYS A 79 -4.84 -9.04 -7.84
C LYS A 79 -3.34 -9.29 -8.02
N LYS A 80 -2.57 -8.20 -8.21
CA LYS A 80 -1.13 -8.29 -8.41
C LYS A 80 -0.38 -8.54 -7.11
N PHE A 81 -0.73 -7.82 -6.04
CA PHE A 81 -0.02 -7.83 -4.76
C PHE A 81 -0.92 -8.32 -3.63
N GLY A 82 -0.51 -9.42 -2.99
CA GLY A 82 -1.22 -9.99 -1.84
C GLY A 82 -0.91 -9.29 -0.50
N MET A 83 0.13 -8.45 -0.47
CA MET A 83 0.48 -7.63 0.69
C MET A 83 0.87 -6.22 0.23
N ILE A 84 0.32 -5.21 0.90
CA ILE A 84 0.56 -3.81 0.56
C ILE A 84 1.00 -3.04 1.81
N PHE A 85 2.16 -2.40 1.71
CA PHE A 85 2.67 -1.42 2.67
C PHE A 85 2.27 -0.02 2.20
N MET A 86 1.46 0.65 3.01
CA MET A 86 1.04 2.03 2.75
C MET A 86 1.81 2.98 3.67
N LEU A 87 2.63 3.84 3.08
CA LEU A 87 3.47 4.81 3.77
C LEU A 87 2.88 6.21 3.74
N ASP A 88 3.32 7.06 4.67
CA ASP A 88 3.01 8.49 4.72
C ASP A 88 1.50 8.79 4.69
N VAL A 89 0.70 7.95 5.35
CA VAL A 89 -0.75 8.18 5.49
C VAL A 89 -0.94 9.42 6.36
N PRO A 90 -1.44 10.54 5.81
CA PRO A 90 -1.55 11.77 6.56
C PRO A 90 -2.73 11.69 7.52
N LYS A 91 -2.71 12.53 8.56
CA LYS A 91 -3.92 12.80 9.34
C LYS A 91 -4.91 13.53 8.45
N MET A 92 -6.03 12.88 8.14
CA MET A 92 -7.05 13.43 7.25
C MET A 92 -8.08 14.26 8.02
N GLY A 93 -8.33 15.49 7.56
CA GLY A 93 -9.35 16.40 8.05
C GLY A 93 -10.41 16.72 6.98
N LEU A 94 -11.24 17.74 7.24
CA LEU A 94 -12.35 18.14 6.36
C LEU A 94 -11.90 18.50 4.94
N ASP A 95 -10.68 19.04 4.78
CA ASP A 95 -10.13 19.44 3.48
C ASP A 95 -9.58 18.26 2.67
N SER A 96 -9.54 17.06 3.25
CA SER A 96 -9.02 15.84 2.63
C SER A 96 -10.07 14.75 2.44
N LYS A 97 -11.37 15.12 2.43
CA LYS A 97 -12.50 14.18 2.28
C LYS A 97 -12.37 13.27 1.05
N ASP A 98 -11.93 13.80 -0.08
CA ASP A 98 -11.76 13.01 -1.31
C ASP A 98 -10.68 11.94 -1.16
N LYS A 99 -9.55 12.29 -0.53
CA LYS A 99 -8.46 11.35 -0.25
C LYS A 99 -8.92 10.29 0.75
N ALA A 100 -9.66 10.68 1.78
CA ALA A 100 -10.23 9.77 2.76
C ALA A 100 -11.22 8.78 2.11
N ARG A 101 -12.12 9.26 1.25
CA ARG A 101 -13.05 8.40 0.52
C ARG A 101 -12.33 7.40 -0.39
N ARG A 102 -11.27 7.83 -1.08
CA ARG A 102 -10.45 6.95 -1.91
C ARG A 102 -9.68 5.92 -1.08
N PHE A 103 -9.19 6.31 0.09
CA PHE A 103 -8.53 5.39 1.00
C PHE A 103 -9.51 4.34 1.55
N ILE A 104 -10.72 4.75 1.95
CA ILE A 104 -11.78 3.82 2.33
C ILE A 104 -12.08 2.87 1.16
N MET A 105 -12.24 3.38 -0.06
CA MET A 105 -12.51 2.55 -1.24
C MET A 105 -11.36 1.55 -1.54
N PHE A 106 -10.11 1.95 -1.28
CA PHE A 106 -8.96 1.06 -1.38
C PHE A 106 -8.99 -0.05 -0.31
N ILE A 107 -9.31 0.29 0.94
CA ILE A 107 -9.44 -0.69 2.03
C ILE A 107 -10.65 -1.61 1.82
N ASP A 108 -11.79 -1.08 1.38
CA ASP A 108 -12.97 -1.88 1.04
C ASP A 108 -12.65 -2.88 -0.08
N GLY A 109 -11.85 -2.46 -1.07
CA GLY A 109 -11.36 -3.34 -2.13
C GLY A 109 -10.56 -4.54 -1.62
N LEU A 110 -9.85 -4.41 -0.50
CA LEU A 110 -9.20 -5.54 0.18
C LEU A 110 -10.23 -6.51 0.74
N TRP A 111 -11.31 -5.99 1.34
CA TRP A 111 -12.32 -6.83 1.97
C TRP A 111 -13.09 -7.68 0.95
N TYR A 112 -13.47 -7.10 -0.20
CA TYR A 112 -14.18 -7.84 -1.25
C TYR A 112 -13.33 -8.84 -2.04
N PHE A 113 -11.99 -8.74 -1.98
CA PHE A 113 -11.10 -9.64 -2.72
C PHE A 113 -10.73 -10.90 -1.92
N PHE A 114 -10.81 -10.85 -0.59
CA PHE A 114 -10.47 -11.95 0.32
C PHE A 114 -11.68 -12.77 0.79
N VAL A 115 -12.88 -12.50 0.28
CA VAL A 115 -14.12 -13.29 0.46
C VAL A 115 -14.47 -13.96 -0.85
#